data_AF-A0A4R5DQP1-F1
#
_entry.id   AF-A0A4R5DQP1-F1
#
_cell.length_a   1.000
_cell.length_b   1.000
_cell.length_c   1.000
_cell.angle_alpha   90.00
_cell.angle_beta   90.00
_cell.angle_gamma   90.00
#
_symmetry.space_group_name_H-M   'P 1'
#
loop_
_entity.id
_entity.type
_entity.pdbx_description
1 polymer ?
#
loop_
_entity_poly.entity_id
_entity_poly.type
_entity_poly.pdbx_seq_one_letter_code
_entity_poly.pdbx_strand_id
1 'polypeptide(L)'
;MKYREVAELVASESDSVAASASVAAGLAVLAGIAAADAACCGALGRRGRGQDHKQAVALLAQIEPGGREVSRHLERLLDVKDAAHYGVINVRSAELRRALRSAERLVEFARDVLARG
;
A
#
# COMPACT_ATOMS: atom_id res chain seq x y z
N MET A 1 -6.77 9.67 -1.65
CA MET A 1 -6.60 8.58 -2.64
C MET A 1 -7.72 7.61 -2.35
N LYS A 2 -8.63 7.38 -3.31
CA LYS A 2 -9.91 6.68 -3.06
C LYS A 2 -9.77 5.34 -2.35
N TYR A 3 -8.80 4.50 -2.76
CA TYR A 3 -8.60 3.18 -2.12
C TYR A 3 -8.32 3.27 -0.61
N ARG A 4 -7.58 4.29 -0.15
CA ARG A 4 -7.31 4.50 1.29
C ARG A 4 -8.57 4.92 2.03
N GLU A 5 -9.31 5.88 1.49
CA GLU A 5 -10.54 6.39 2.11
C GLU A 5 -11.57 5.26 2.31
N VAL A 6 -11.71 4.38 1.32
CA VAL A 6 -12.59 3.19 1.43
C VAL A 6 -12.03 2.18 2.43
N ALA A 7 -10.70 1.98 2.50
CA ALA A 7 -10.10 1.08 3.49
C ALA A 7 -10.39 1.52 4.93
N GLU A 8 -10.31 2.83 5.22
CA GLU A 8 -10.61 3.39 6.53
C GLU A 8 -12.09 3.27 6.88
N LEU A 9 -12.99 3.52 5.92
CA LEU A 9 -14.43 3.35 6.11
C LEU A 9 -14.77 1.91 6.47
N VAL A 10 -14.30 0.93 5.68
CA VAL A 10 -14.55 -0.50 5.92
C VAL A 10 -13.96 -0.95 7.26
N ALA A 11 -12.81 -0.40 7.66
CA ALA A 11 -12.22 -0.71 8.98
C ALA A 11 -13.02 -0.14 10.15
N SER A 12 -13.87 0.86 9.93
CA SER A 12 -14.68 1.53 10.96
C SER A 12 -16.09 0.95 11.09
N GLU A 13 -16.58 0.20 10.10
CA GLU A 13 -17.87 -0.48 10.16
C GLU A 13 -17.81 -1.65 11.17
N SER A 14 -18.70 -1.62 12.16
CA SER A 14 -18.69 -2.55 13.31
C SER A 14 -19.41 -3.88 13.04
N ASP A 15 -20.05 -4.06 11.87
CA ASP A 15 -20.80 -5.28 11.57
C ASP A 15 -20.04 -6.23 10.62
N SER A 16 -19.81 -7.45 11.14
CA SER A 16 -19.11 -8.61 10.57
C SER A 16 -17.58 -8.67 10.73
N VAL A 17 -17.24 -9.30 11.85
CA VAL A 17 -15.98 -9.92 12.26
C VAL A 17 -15.23 -10.58 11.08
N ALA A 18 -13.93 -10.25 10.95
CA ALA A 18 -12.94 -10.78 10.00
C ALA A 18 -13.06 -10.42 8.51
N ALA A 19 -14.24 -10.52 7.89
CA ALA A 19 -14.38 -10.22 6.45
C ALA A 19 -14.04 -8.74 6.15
N SER A 20 -14.53 -7.80 6.96
CA SER A 20 -14.22 -6.37 6.85
C SER A 20 -12.73 -6.07 7.06
N ALA A 21 -12.05 -6.83 7.92
CA ALA A 21 -10.60 -6.64 8.16
C ALA A 21 -9.75 -7.08 6.96
N SER A 22 -10.10 -8.21 6.33
CA SER A 22 -9.43 -8.67 5.11
C SER A 22 -9.69 -7.73 3.93
N VAL A 23 -10.91 -7.22 3.78
CA VAL A 23 -11.25 -6.22 2.75
C VAL A 23 -10.48 -4.92 2.97
N ALA A 24 -10.46 -4.40 4.19
CA ALA A 24 -9.72 -3.18 4.52
C ALA A 24 -8.20 -3.36 4.30
N ALA A 25 -7.65 -4.53 4.63
CA ALA A 25 -6.25 -4.84 4.34
C ALA A 25 -5.98 -4.90 2.83
N GLY A 26 -6.83 -5.57 2.06
CA GLY A 26 -6.73 -5.61 0.59
C GLY A 26 -6.78 -4.23 -0.04
N LEU A 27 -7.67 -3.36 0.43
CA LEU A 27 -7.76 -1.96 -0.01
C LEU A 27 -6.51 -1.16 0.37
N ALA A 28 -5.93 -1.39 1.55
CA ALA A 28 -4.67 -0.76 1.96
C ALA A 28 -3.51 -1.18 1.05
N VAL A 29 -3.44 -2.46 0.67
CA VAL A 29 -2.44 -2.96 -0.30
C VAL A 29 -2.60 -2.26 -1.66
N LEU A 30 -3.82 -2.23 -2.20
CA LEU A 30 -4.09 -1.56 -3.48
C LEU A 30 -3.74 -0.07 -3.43
N ALA A 31 -4.05 0.61 -2.32
CA ALA A 31 -3.67 2.00 -2.11
C ALA A 31 -2.14 2.19 -2.13
N GLY A 32 -1.39 1.31 -1.47
CA GLY A 32 0.07 1.34 -1.45
C GLY A 32 0.70 1.12 -2.82
N ILE A 33 0.20 0.15 -3.59
CA ILE A 33 0.67 -0.12 -4.97
C ILE A 33 0.39 1.08 -5.86
N ALA A 34 -0.83 1.61 -5.83
CA ALA A 34 -1.21 2.76 -6.65
C ALA A 34 -0.40 4.02 -6.31
N ALA A 35 -0.11 4.25 -5.02
CA ALA A 35 0.75 5.34 -4.57
C ALA A 35 2.20 5.16 -5.04
N ALA A 36 2.75 3.94 -4.95
CA ALA A 36 4.10 3.64 -5.43
C ALA A 36 4.22 3.85 -6.95
N ASP A 37 3.24 3.39 -7.73
CA ASP A 37 3.19 3.61 -9.17
C ASP A 37 3.12 5.11 -9.51
N ALA A 38 2.30 5.88 -8.80
CA ALA A 38 2.20 7.33 -8.99
C ALA A 38 3.53 8.05 -8.66
N ALA A 39 4.18 7.68 -7.54
CA ALA A 39 5.48 8.24 -7.16
C ALA A 39 6.56 7.90 -8.20
N CYS A 40 6.63 6.65 -8.66
CA CYS A 40 7.60 6.23 -9.67
C CYS A 40 7.36 6.92 -11.02
N CYS A 41 6.10 7.05 -11.46
CA CYS A 41 5.75 7.81 -12.65
C CYS A 41 6.17 9.29 -12.51
N GLY A 42 5.88 9.92 -11.37
CA GLY A 42 6.20 11.33 -11.12
C GLY A 42 7.70 11.61 -11.07
N ALA A 43 8.48 10.79 -10.35
CA ALA A 43 9.91 11.02 -10.16
C ALA A 43 10.80 10.42 -11.25
N LEU A 44 10.42 9.27 -11.82
CA LEU A 44 11.28 8.48 -12.72
C LEU A 44 10.73 8.37 -14.14
N GLY A 45 9.53 8.87 -14.40
CA GLY A 45 8.85 8.75 -15.70
C GLY A 45 8.44 7.31 -16.07
N ARG A 46 8.50 6.36 -15.13
CA ARG A 46 8.19 4.94 -15.35
C ARG A 46 7.66 4.27 -14.09
N ARG A 47 6.90 3.18 -14.25
CA ARG A 47 6.41 2.33 -13.16
C ARG A 47 6.68 0.85 -13.44
N GLY A 48 6.64 0.03 -12.40
CA GLY A 48 6.73 -1.42 -12.54
C GLY A 48 5.51 -1.96 -13.29
N ARG A 49 5.72 -2.88 -14.24
CA ARG A 49 4.62 -3.57 -14.97
C ARG A 49 4.50 -5.06 -14.63
N GLY A 50 5.38 -5.59 -13.78
CA GLY A 50 5.38 -6.99 -13.35
C GLY A 50 4.18 -7.35 -12.47
N GLN A 51 3.68 -8.58 -12.61
CA GLN A 51 2.56 -9.13 -11.84
C GLN A 51 2.90 -9.35 -10.36
N ASP A 52 4.19 -9.52 -10.04
CA ASP A 52 4.67 -9.76 -8.68
C ASP A 52 4.94 -8.47 -7.88
N HIS A 53 4.75 -7.29 -8.49
CA HIS A 53 4.99 -5.95 -7.91
C HIS A 53 6.37 -5.72 -7.28
N LYS A 54 7.31 -6.69 -7.34
CA LYS A 54 8.67 -6.57 -6.80
C LYS A 54 9.48 -5.50 -7.51
N GLN A 55 9.23 -5.32 -8.82
CA GLN A 55 9.81 -4.21 -9.57
C GLN A 55 9.40 -2.83 -9.03
N ALA A 56 8.20 -2.68 -8.47
CA ALA A 56 7.75 -1.40 -7.93
C ALA A 56 8.57 -1.03 -6.68
N VAL A 57 8.93 -1.99 -5.83
CA VAL A 57 9.81 -1.78 -4.68
C VAL A 57 11.18 -1.24 -5.10
N ALA A 58 11.81 -1.90 -6.07
CA ALA A 58 13.13 -1.51 -6.56
C ALA A 58 13.14 -0.14 -7.25
N LEU A 59 12.06 0.21 -7.96
CA LEU A 59 11.89 1.54 -8.55
C LEU A 59 11.68 2.61 -7.46
N LEU A 60 10.82 2.33 -6.49
CA LEU A 60 10.53 3.28 -5.40
C LEU A 60 11.78 3.60 -4.59
N ALA A 61 12.67 2.61 -4.37
CA ALA A 61 13.94 2.79 -3.68
C ALA A 61 14.94 3.73 -4.39
N GLN A 62 14.75 4.01 -5.69
CA GLN A 62 15.59 4.93 -6.46
C GLN A 62 15.21 6.40 -6.27
N ILE A 63 14.01 6.68 -5.73
CA ILE A 63 13.54 8.05 -5.57
C ILE A 63 14.20 8.68 -4.36
N GLU A 64 14.87 9.81 -4.55
CA GLU A 64 15.49 10.57 -3.46
C GLU A 64 14.82 11.93 -3.27
N PRO A 65 14.71 12.42 -2.02
CA PRO A 65 15.01 11.72 -0.77
C PRO A 65 13.90 10.72 -0.36
N GLY A 66 14.26 9.68 0.39
CA GLY A 66 13.29 8.90 1.19
C GLY A 66 12.68 7.66 0.52
N GLY A 67 12.94 7.41 -0.77
CA GLY A 67 12.40 6.26 -1.49
C GLY A 67 12.81 4.91 -0.90
N ARG A 68 14.05 4.78 -0.39
CA ARG A 68 14.50 3.58 0.34
C ARG A 68 13.64 3.27 1.57
N GLU A 69 13.26 4.28 2.34
CA GLU A 69 12.43 4.06 3.52
C GLU A 69 11.02 3.60 3.14
N VAL A 70 10.41 4.30 2.19
CA VAL A 70 9.05 4.04 1.73
C VAL A 70 8.95 2.71 0.97
N SER A 71 10.01 2.26 0.30
CA SER A 71 10.05 0.93 -0.35
C SER A 71 9.80 -0.22 0.63
N ARG A 72 10.29 -0.11 1.89
CA ARG A 72 10.03 -1.11 2.95
C ARG A 72 8.58 -1.11 3.43
N HIS A 73 7.84 -0.04 3.23
CA HIS A 73 6.40 -0.02 3.49
C HIS A 73 5.64 -0.77 2.39
N LEU A 74 6.09 -0.65 1.14
CA LEU A 74 5.50 -1.40 0.03
C LEU A 74 5.78 -2.89 0.15
N GLU A 75 7.01 -3.31 0.48
CA GLU A 75 7.35 -4.73 0.72
C GLU A 75 6.38 -5.37 1.73
N ARG A 76 6.17 -4.72 2.88
CA ARG A 76 5.25 -5.22 3.92
C ARG A 76 3.81 -5.33 3.44
N LEU A 77 3.35 -4.42 2.57
CA LEU A 77 2.00 -4.51 2.01
C LEU A 77 1.88 -5.68 1.02
N LEU A 78 2.93 -5.95 0.25
CA LEU A 78 2.95 -7.10 -0.65
C LEU A 78 2.92 -8.43 0.13
N ASP A 79 3.61 -8.51 1.27
CA ASP A 79 3.54 -9.68 2.15
C ASP A 79 2.11 -9.92 2.69
N VAL A 80 1.38 -8.83 2.99
CA VAL A 80 -0.03 -8.89 3.43
C VAL A 80 -0.96 -9.33 2.28
N LYS A 81 -0.67 -8.94 1.03
CA LYS A 81 -1.46 -9.35 -0.16
C LYS A 81 -1.53 -10.86 -0.27
N ASP A 82 -0.38 -11.53 -0.12
CA ASP A 82 -0.26 -12.97 -0.26
C ASP A 82 -0.99 -13.70 0.89
N ALA A 83 -0.95 -13.14 2.10
CA ALA A 83 -1.69 -13.65 3.25
C ALA A 83 -3.21 -13.42 3.13
N ALA A 84 -3.66 -12.27 2.61
CA ALA A 84 -5.06 -11.88 2.54
C ALA A 84 -5.82 -12.50 1.35
N HIS A 85 -5.15 -12.78 0.22
CA HIS A 85 -5.79 -13.34 -0.97
C HIS A 85 -5.82 -14.88 -0.99
N TYR A 86 -4.95 -15.56 -0.25
CA TYR A 86 -4.84 -17.02 -0.30
C TYR A 86 -4.90 -17.72 1.07
N GLY A 87 -4.89 -16.96 2.17
CA GLY A 87 -4.95 -17.49 3.52
C GLY A 87 -6.37 -17.46 4.10
N VAL A 88 -6.81 -18.60 4.62
CA VAL A 88 -7.99 -18.80 5.51
C VAL A 88 -7.80 -18.07 6.86
N ILE A 89 -6.96 -17.04 6.92
CA ILE A 89 -6.45 -16.42 8.13
C ILE A 89 -7.11 -15.05 8.29
N ASN A 90 -7.90 -14.91 9.35
CA ASN A 90 -8.42 -13.63 9.81
C ASN A 90 -7.25 -12.64 9.98
N VAL A 91 -7.22 -11.58 9.15
CA VAL A 91 -6.27 -10.48 9.34
C VAL A 91 -6.44 -9.94 10.76
N ARG A 92 -5.42 -10.08 11.59
CA ARG A 92 -5.46 -9.60 12.97
C ARG A 92 -5.53 -8.07 12.96
N SER A 93 -6.24 -7.47 13.91
CA SER A 93 -6.39 -6.00 13.97
C SER A 93 -5.05 -5.26 14.04
N ALA A 94 -4.02 -5.86 14.63
CA ALA A 94 -2.68 -5.29 14.65
C ALA A 94 -2.01 -5.26 13.26
N GLU A 95 -2.27 -6.25 12.43
CA GLU A 95 -1.77 -6.37 11.06
C GLU A 95 -2.50 -5.40 10.14
N LEU A 96 -3.83 -5.32 10.24
CA LEU A 96 -4.63 -4.30 9.55
C LEU A 96 -4.13 -2.89 9.87
N ARG A 97 -3.93 -2.56 11.15
CA ARG A 97 -3.40 -1.25 11.55
C ARG A 97 -2.01 -0.97 10.97
N ARG A 98 -1.15 -2.00 10.83
CA ARG A 98 0.18 -1.86 10.20
C ARG A 98 0.07 -1.65 8.69
N ALA A 99 -0.86 -2.34 8.02
CA ALA A 99 -1.13 -2.17 6.61
C ALA A 99 -1.66 -0.75 6.32
N LEU A 100 -2.67 -0.28 7.07
CA LEU A 100 -3.20 1.08 6.93
C LEU A 100 -2.12 2.15 7.10
N ARG A 101 -1.26 2.04 8.14
CA ARG A 101 -0.14 2.96 8.33
C ARG A 101 0.89 2.90 7.20
N SER A 102 1.18 1.72 6.67
CA SER A 102 2.13 1.59 5.56
C SER A 102 1.59 2.20 4.27
N ALA A 103 0.29 2.00 4.00
CA ALA A 103 -0.40 2.62 2.89
C ALA A 103 -0.45 4.15 3.02
N GLU A 104 -0.68 4.66 4.23
CA GLU A 104 -0.62 6.08 4.55
C GLU A 104 0.74 6.70 4.19
N ARG A 105 1.83 6.10 4.66
CA ARG A 105 3.19 6.59 4.37
C ARG A 105 3.51 6.61 2.87
N LEU A 106 3.05 5.61 2.13
CA LEU A 106 3.19 5.56 0.67
C LEU A 106 2.39 6.68 -0.02
N VAL A 107 1.16 6.93 0.43
CA VAL A 107 0.31 7.98 -0.14
C VAL A 107 0.86 9.37 0.15
N GLU A 108 1.34 9.63 1.37
CA GLU A 108 2.02 10.88 1.73
C GLU A 108 3.25 11.11 0.86
N PHE A 109 4.12 10.10 0.76
CA PHE A 109 5.31 10.18 -0.09
C PHE A 109 4.99 10.45 -1.55
N ALA A 110 3.99 9.76 -2.12
CA ALA A 110 3.57 9.99 -3.49
C ALA A 110 3.04 11.42 -3.71
N ARG A 111 2.29 11.98 -2.75
CA ARG A 111 1.86 13.38 -2.80
C ARG A 111 3.04 14.34 -2.79
N ASP A 112 4.02 14.11 -1.90
CA ASP A 112 5.21 14.94 -1.81
C ASP A 112 6.05 14.89 -3.09
N VAL A 113 6.19 13.71 -3.71
CA VAL A 113 6.88 13.56 -5.00
C VAL A 113 6.15 14.33 -6.10
N LEU A 114 4.83 14.17 -6.20
CA LEU A 114 4.02 14.81 -7.24
C LEU A 114 3.92 16.33 -7.08
N ALA A 115 4.13 16.86 -5.87
CA ALA A 115 4.16 18.31 -5.63
C ALA A 115 5.51 18.95 -5.99
N ARG A 116 6.56 18.16 -6.21
CA ARG A 116 7.91 18.65 -6.56
C ARG A 116 8.18 18.73 -8.06
N GLY A 117 7.44 17.96 -8.86
CA GLY A 117 7.53 17.95 -10.33
C GLY A 117 6.53 18.90 -10.95
#